data_AF-S0IRI0-F1
#
_entry.id   AF-S0IRI0-F1
#
_cell.length_a   1.000
_cell.length_b   1.000
_cell.length_c   1.000
_cell.angle_alpha   90.00
_cell.angle_beta   90.00
_cell.angle_gamma   90.00
#
_symmetry.space_group_name_H-M   'P 1'
#
loop_
_entity.id
_entity.type
_entity.pdbx_description
1 polymer ?
#
loop_
_entity_poly.entity_id
_entity_poly.type
_entity_poly.pdbx_seq_one_letter_code
_entity_poly.pdbx_strand_id
1 'polypeptide(L)'
;MKILLFLSDAMIPLLIFLIVGYGILNHHHVYDDFIKGAKDGFQTVIGIMPTLIGLMVGVGILRASGFLDLLSAGLGFLTEPLHFPAALVPVSVVKMFSSSAATGLVIDIFKEYGPDSYYGTITSIMMSCTETIFYTMSVYFMTAKVQKTRYTLAGALFATLIGTIASVILAQIM
;
A
#
# COMPACT_ATOMS: atom_id res chain seq x y z
N MET A 1 -17.67 14.95 12.47
CA MET A 1 -16.34 14.31 12.63
C MET A 1 -16.25 13.41 13.86
N LYS A 2 -16.64 13.83 15.08
CA LYS A 2 -16.54 12.98 16.29
C LYS A 2 -17.23 11.60 16.19
N ILE A 3 -18.42 11.53 15.58
CA ILE A 3 -19.12 10.25 15.33
C ILE A 3 -18.31 9.33 14.41
N LEU A 4 -17.63 9.89 13.40
CA LEU A 4 -16.89 9.16 12.38
C LEU A 4 -15.60 8.58 12.97
N LEU A 5 -14.91 9.38 13.79
CA LEU A 5 -13.76 8.93 14.58
C LEU A 5 -14.15 7.83 15.56
N PHE A 6 -15.25 8.01 16.30
CA PHE A 6 -15.77 6.99 17.20
C PHE A 6 -16.06 5.66 16.48
N LEU A 7 -16.70 5.71 15.31
CA LEU A 7 -16.95 4.52 14.50
C LEU A 7 -15.64 3.84 14.09
N SER A 8 -14.67 4.62 13.58
CA SER A 8 -13.34 4.13 13.19
C SER A 8 -12.62 3.42 14.35
N ASP A 9 -12.60 4.05 15.54
CA ASP A 9 -11.97 3.49 16.74
C ASP A 9 -12.67 2.21 17.21
N ALA A 10 -14.00 2.14 17.05
CA ALA A 10 -14.81 0.99 17.42
C ALA A 10 -14.70 -0.19 16.44
N MET A 11 -14.23 0.02 15.20
CA MET A 11 -14.19 -1.05 14.18
C MET A 11 -13.33 -2.25 14.61
N ILE A 12 -12.12 -2.00 15.13
CA ILE A 12 -11.20 -3.10 15.51
C ILE A 12 -11.76 -3.91 16.69
N PRO A 13 -12.17 -3.30 17.82
CA PRO A 13 -12.77 -4.05 18.92
C PRO A 13 -14.03 -4.81 18.50
N LEU A 14 -14.89 -4.18 17.69
CA LEU A 14 -16.14 -4.79 17.24
C LEU A 14 -15.88 -5.98 16.31
N LEU A 15 -14.90 -5.89 15.41
CA LEU A 15 -14.48 -7.00 14.56
C LEU A 15 -13.93 -8.16 15.38
N ILE A 16 -13.08 -7.90 16.37
CA ILE A 16 -12.57 -8.94 17.30
C ILE A 16 -13.74 -9.60 18.04
N PHE A 17 -14.66 -8.79 18.57
CA PHE A 17 -15.83 -9.28 19.28
C PHE A 17 -16.71 -10.18 18.38
N LEU A 18 -16.93 -9.78 17.13
CA LEU A 18 -17.68 -10.58 16.16
C LEU A 18 -17.00 -11.90 15.83
N ILE A 19 -15.68 -11.91 15.60
CA ILE A 19 -14.93 -13.14 15.30
C ILE A 19 -14.99 -14.12 16.47
N VAL A 20 -14.71 -13.64 17.69
CA VAL A 20 -14.73 -14.47 18.90
C VAL A 20 -16.15 -14.94 19.20
N GLY A 21 -17.13 -14.04 19.15
CA GLY A 21 -18.54 -14.36 19.37
C GLY A 21 -19.05 -15.39 18.37
N TYR A 22 -18.72 -15.24 17.09
CA TYR A 22 -19.05 -16.23 16.05
C TYR A 22 -18.41 -17.58 16.32
N GLY A 23 -17.14 -17.61 16.74
CA GLY A 23 -16.47 -18.85 17.12
C GLY A 23 -17.16 -19.57 18.28
N ILE A 24 -17.54 -18.83 19.33
CA ILE A 24 -18.26 -19.38 20.49
C ILE A 24 -19.65 -19.90 20.10
N LEU A 25 -20.40 -19.14 19.29
CA LEU A 25 -21.74 -19.52 18.83
C LEU A 25 -21.73 -20.80 17.97
N ASN A 26 -20.65 -21.04 17.23
CA ASN A 26 -20.45 -22.26 16.45
C ASN A 26 -19.75 -23.37 17.25
N HIS A 27 -19.62 -23.23 18.57
CA HIS A 27 -19.01 -24.21 19.47
C HIS A 27 -17.55 -24.56 19.15
N HIS A 28 -16.78 -23.61 18.62
CA HIS A 28 -15.34 -23.78 18.39
C HIS A 28 -14.51 -23.48 19.65
N HIS A 29 -13.36 -24.15 19.78
CA HIS A 29 -12.34 -23.83 20.78
C HIS A 29 -11.53 -22.62 20.32
N VAL A 30 -12.11 -21.42 20.44
CA VAL A 30 -11.59 -20.16 19.87
C VAL A 30 -10.13 -19.88 20.27
N TYR A 31 -9.76 -20.18 21.51
CA TYR A 31 -8.38 -19.98 21.97
C TYR A 31 -7.39 -20.92 21.25
N ASP A 32 -7.72 -22.19 21.11
CA ASP A 32 -6.84 -23.17 20.45
C ASP A 32 -6.72 -22.89 18.95
N ASP A 33 -7.84 -22.53 18.30
CA ASP A 33 -7.86 -22.11 16.89
C ASP A 33 -7.02 -20.83 16.69
N PHE A 34 -7.08 -19.87 17.61
CA PHE A 34 -6.24 -18.67 17.59
C PHE A 34 -4.75 -19.01 17.71
N ILE A 35 -4.35 -19.84 18.68
CA ILE A 35 -2.94 -20.22 18.88
C ILE A 35 -2.41 -20.98 17.65
N LYS A 36 -3.21 -21.88 17.08
CA LYS A 36 -2.86 -22.59 15.85
C LYS A 36 -2.69 -21.63 14.68
N GLY A 37 -3.66 -20.74 14.46
CA GLY A 37 -3.59 -19.72 13.41
C GLY A 37 -2.38 -18.79 13.57
N ALA A 38 -2.06 -18.38 14.80
CA ALA A 38 -0.88 -17.58 15.08
C ALA A 38 0.41 -18.32 14.68
N LYS A 39 0.53 -19.61 15.02
CA LYS A 39 1.68 -20.45 14.65
C LYS A 39 1.83 -20.62 13.13
N ASP A 40 0.72 -20.85 12.42
CA ASP A 40 0.74 -20.97 10.95
C ASP A 40 1.08 -19.61 10.29
N GLY A 41 0.64 -18.51 10.89
CA GLY A 41 1.02 -17.16 10.51
C GLY A 41 2.53 -16.92 10.60
N PHE A 42 3.19 -17.41 11.66
CA PHE A 42 4.65 -17.32 11.79
C PHE A 42 5.40 -18.00 10.63
N GLN A 43 4.96 -19.18 10.19
CA GLN A 43 5.57 -19.87 9.05
C GLN A 43 5.42 -19.05 7.77
N THR A 44 4.25 -18.46 7.56
CA THR A 44 3.98 -17.57 6.43
C THR A 44 4.91 -16.36 6.43
N VAL A 45 5.06 -15.69 7.59
CA VAL A 45 5.93 -14.54 7.77
C VAL A 45 7.38 -14.88 7.45
N ILE A 46 7.89 -16.02 7.94
CA ILE A 46 9.26 -16.48 7.65
C ILE A 46 9.46 -16.69 6.12
N GLY A 47 8.44 -17.17 5.41
CA GLY A 47 8.49 -17.36 3.97
C GLY A 47 8.60 -16.06 3.15
N ILE A 48 7.87 -15.01 3.55
CA ILE A 48 7.86 -13.72 2.82
C ILE A 48 8.91 -12.72 3.32
N MET A 49 9.39 -12.87 4.56
CA MET A 49 10.30 -11.93 5.23
C MET A 49 11.58 -11.66 4.43
N PRO A 50 12.30 -12.65 3.87
CA PRO A 50 13.54 -12.38 3.12
C PRO A 50 13.31 -11.44 1.93
N THR A 51 12.22 -11.64 1.18
CA THR A 51 11.85 -10.81 0.04
C THR A 51 11.52 -9.38 0.49
N LEU A 52 10.75 -9.23 1.57
CA LEU A 52 10.40 -7.92 2.12
C LEU A 52 11.64 -7.17 2.60
N ILE A 53 12.57 -7.84 3.30
CA ILE A 53 13.83 -7.23 3.76
C ILE A 53 14.65 -6.77 2.55
N GLY A 54 14.85 -7.62 1.54
CA GLY A 54 15.63 -7.25 0.35
C GLY A 54 15.04 -6.02 -0.37
N LEU A 55 13.71 -5.98 -0.50
CA LEU A 55 12.99 -4.88 -1.13
C LEU A 55 13.07 -3.58 -0.30
N MET A 56 12.86 -3.66 1.02
CA MET A 56 12.96 -2.50 1.92
C MET A 56 14.39 -1.95 1.98
N VAL A 57 15.41 -2.82 2.02
CA VAL A 57 16.81 -2.42 1.96
C VAL A 57 17.14 -1.78 0.62
N GLY A 58 16.69 -2.37 -0.50
CA GLY A 58 16.89 -1.80 -1.83
C GLY A 58 16.29 -0.41 -1.99
N VAL A 59 15.04 -0.22 -1.55
CA VAL A 59 14.40 1.10 -1.54
C VAL A 59 15.13 2.06 -0.59
N GLY A 60 15.58 1.58 0.57
CA GLY A 60 16.42 2.35 1.50
C GLY A 60 17.71 2.85 0.85
N ILE A 61 18.40 2.00 0.08
CA ILE A 61 19.61 2.38 -0.67
C ILE A 61 19.29 3.42 -1.74
N LEU A 62 18.22 3.24 -2.52
CA LEU A 62 17.79 4.21 -3.54
C LEU A 62 17.41 5.57 -2.94
N ARG A 63 16.82 5.56 -1.74
CA ARG A 63 16.52 6.79 -1.01
C ARG A 63 17.80 7.45 -0.51
N ALA A 64 18.68 6.71 0.14
CA ALA A 64 19.92 7.24 0.70
C ALA A 64 20.91 7.74 -0.37
N SER A 65 20.82 7.21 -1.61
CA SER A 65 21.65 7.65 -2.72
C SER A 65 21.20 8.95 -3.39
N GLY A 66 20.04 9.50 -3.01
CA GLY A 66 19.44 10.65 -3.69
C GLY A 66 18.84 10.33 -5.06
N PHE A 67 18.77 9.04 -5.44
CA PHE A 67 18.19 8.63 -6.72
C PHE A 67 16.71 9.01 -6.82
N LEU A 68 15.95 8.84 -5.73
CA LEU A 68 14.53 9.22 -5.69
C LEU A 68 14.32 10.73 -5.83
N ASP A 69 15.23 11.55 -5.30
CA ASP A 69 15.18 13.01 -5.45
C ASP A 69 15.50 13.42 -6.88
N LEU A 70 16.50 12.79 -7.50
CA LEU A 70 16.83 12.99 -8.90
C LEU A 70 15.67 12.58 -9.83
N LEU A 71 15.02 11.45 -9.53
CA LEU A 71 13.84 10.98 -10.25
C LEU A 71 12.68 11.97 -10.13
N SER A 72 12.46 12.52 -8.93
CA SER A 72 11.46 13.54 -8.66
C SER A 72 11.74 14.82 -9.46
N ALA A 73 12.98 15.30 -9.46
CA ALA A 73 13.37 16.50 -10.21
C ALA A 73 13.26 16.29 -11.74
N GLY A 74 13.67 15.13 -12.23
CA GLY A 74 13.63 14.82 -13.67
C GLY A 74 12.21 14.65 -14.21
N LEU A 75 11.32 14.00 -13.45
CA LEU A 75 9.92 13.82 -13.83
C LEU A 75 9.02 15.00 -13.42
N GLY A 76 9.46 15.84 -12.48
CA GLY A 76 8.73 17.01 -12.02
C GLY A 76 8.32 17.95 -13.14
N PHE A 77 9.19 18.13 -14.15
CA PHE A 77 8.87 18.93 -15.34
C PHE A 77 7.63 18.42 -16.10
N LEU A 78 7.37 17.11 -16.07
CA LEU A 78 6.21 16.50 -16.72
C LEU A 78 5.00 16.44 -15.78
N THR A 79 5.22 16.22 -14.48
CA THR A 79 4.13 15.96 -13.53
C THR A 79 3.53 17.22 -12.91
N GLU A 80 4.32 18.26 -12.68
CA GLU A 80 3.84 19.51 -12.08
C GLU A 80 2.78 20.22 -12.94
N PRO A 81 2.91 20.32 -14.29
CA PRO A 81 1.84 20.86 -15.14
C PRO A 81 0.53 20.07 -15.06
N LEU A 82 0.61 18.78 -14.69
CA LEU A 82 -0.55 17.90 -14.47
C LEU A 82 -1.08 17.99 -13.04
N HIS A 83 -0.60 18.94 -12.24
CA HIS A 83 -0.93 19.11 -10.82
C HIS A 83 -0.59 17.89 -9.93
N PHE A 84 0.28 17.00 -10.42
CA PHE A 84 0.84 15.91 -9.63
C PHE A 84 2.19 16.35 -9.05
N PRO A 85 2.29 16.57 -7.73
CA PRO A 85 3.52 17.11 -7.14
C PRO A 85 4.70 16.17 -7.35
N ALA A 86 5.87 16.73 -7.69
CA ALA A 86 7.09 15.97 -7.94
C ALA A 86 7.49 15.08 -6.74
N ALA A 87 7.22 15.54 -5.51
CA ALA A 87 7.46 14.79 -4.28
C ALA A 87 6.70 13.44 -4.20
N LEU A 88 5.62 13.26 -4.98
CA LEU A 88 4.83 12.03 -5.00
C LEU A 88 5.31 11.02 -6.05
N VAL A 89 6.21 11.43 -6.95
CA VAL A 89 6.78 10.55 -8.00
C VAL A 89 7.51 9.35 -7.40
N PRO A 90 8.36 9.48 -6.36
CA PRO A 90 8.99 8.32 -5.74
C PRO A 90 7.97 7.36 -5.14
N VAL A 91 6.90 7.88 -4.54
CA VAL A 91 5.85 7.07 -3.92
C VAL A 91 5.12 6.24 -4.99
N SER A 92 4.74 6.86 -6.11
CA SER A 92 4.03 6.16 -7.20
C SER A 92 4.89 5.08 -7.85
N VAL A 93 6.18 5.35 -8.04
CA VAL A 93 7.13 4.37 -8.60
C VAL A 93 7.37 3.21 -7.64
N VAL A 94 7.70 3.51 -6.38
CA VAL A 94 7.99 2.48 -5.37
C VAL A 94 6.75 1.64 -5.09
N LYS A 95 5.55 2.23 -5.09
CA LYS A 95 4.28 1.52 -4.89
C LYS A 95 4.05 0.40 -5.92
N MET A 96 4.51 0.56 -7.16
CA MET A 96 4.40 -0.52 -8.17
C MET A 96 5.20 -1.78 -7.80
N PHE A 97 6.25 -1.65 -6.98
CA PHE A 97 7.08 -2.76 -6.52
C PHE A 97 6.73 -3.20 -5.10
N SER A 98 6.35 -2.28 -4.21
CA SER A 98 6.19 -2.54 -2.79
C SER A 98 5.24 -1.56 -2.11
N SER A 99 4.14 -2.06 -1.53
CA SER A 99 3.27 -1.21 -0.72
C SER A 99 3.91 -0.88 0.63
N SER A 100 4.66 -1.82 1.21
CA SER A 100 5.32 -1.62 2.50
C SER A 100 6.46 -0.61 2.42
N ALA A 101 7.30 -0.66 1.38
CA ALA A 101 8.35 0.32 1.20
C ALA A 101 7.79 1.71 0.81
N ALA A 102 6.75 1.76 -0.03
CA ALA A 102 6.06 3.01 -0.37
C ALA A 102 5.45 3.67 0.88
N THR A 103 4.90 2.88 1.82
CA THR A 103 4.36 3.41 3.08
C THR A 103 5.39 4.21 3.89
N GLY A 104 6.67 3.82 3.84
CA GLY A 104 7.75 4.61 4.44
C GLY A 104 7.84 6.03 3.86
N LEU A 105 7.77 6.15 2.54
CA LEU A 105 7.78 7.44 1.84
C LEU A 105 6.50 8.24 2.10
N VAL A 106 5.35 7.58 2.19
CA VAL A 106 4.06 8.22 2.54
C VAL A 106 4.13 8.86 3.93
N ILE A 107 4.74 8.18 4.90
CA ILE A 107 4.93 8.72 6.25
C ILE A 107 5.81 9.99 6.20
N ASP A 108 6.81 10.05 5.34
CA ASP A 108 7.62 11.27 5.17
C ASP A 108 6.78 12.41 4.58
N ILE A 109 5.95 12.13 3.57
CA ILE A 109 4.99 13.11 3.03
C ILE A 109 4.04 13.62 4.12
N PHE A 110 3.50 12.74 4.96
CA PHE A 110 2.61 13.13 6.05
C PHE A 110 3.32 13.94 7.13
N LYS A 111 4.59 13.65 7.43
CA LYS A 111 5.38 14.44 8.38
C LYS A 111 5.69 15.83 7.85
N GLU A 112 5.99 15.95 6.56
CA GLU A 112 6.37 17.21 5.94
C GLU A 112 5.18 18.11 5.65
N TYR A 113 4.13 17.56 5.02
CA TYR A 113 3.00 18.36 4.53
C TYR A 113 1.74 18.20 5.39
N GLY A 114 1.65 17.16 6.22
CA GLY A 114 0.43 16.79 6.94
C GLY A 114 -0.47 15.83 6.15
N PRO A 115 -1.19 14.91 6.81
CA PRO A 115 -2.05 13.93 6.14
C PRO A 115 -3.26 14.55 5.45
N ASP A 116 -3.79 15.66 5.97
CA ASP A 116 -4.95 16.37 5.39
C ASP A 116 -4.54 17.43 4.34
N SER A 117 -3.26 17.52 4.00
CA SER A 117 -2.78 18.43 2.96
C SER A 117 -3.11 17.92 1.56
N TYR A 118 -2.97 18.77 0.54
CA TYR A 118 -3.09 18.34 -0.85
C TYR A 118 -2.19 17.13 -1.19
N TYR A 119 -0.94 17.14 -0.71
CA TYR A 119 0.01 16.04 -0.89
C TYR A 119 -0.42 14.79 -0.13
N GLY A 120 -0.89 14.97 1.11
CA GLY A 120 -1.38 13.90 1.96
C GLY A 120 -2.63 13.22 1.39
N THR A 121 -3.58 14.01 0.89
CA THR A 121 -4.83 13.53 0.28
C THR A 121 -4.57 12.77 -1.02
N ILE A 122 -3.78 13.31 -1.96
CA ILE A 122 -3.41 12.57 -3.19
C ILE A 122 -2.77 11.24 -2.84
N THR A 123 -1.78 11.28 -1.94
CA THR A 123 -1.03 10.09 -1.56
C THR A 123 -1.93 9.05 -0.89
N SER A 124 -2.85 9.49 -0.02
CA SER A 124 -3.80 8.59 0.66
C SER A 124 -4.74 7.89 -0.32
N ILE A 125 -5.30 8.62 -1.28
CA ILE A 125 -6.18 8.05 -2.30
C ILE A 125 -5.38 7.10 -3.20
N MET A 126 -4.22 7.55 -3.71
CA MET A 126 -3.36 6.78 -4.60
C MET A 126 -2.91 5.47 -3.96
N MET A 127 -2.48 5.51 -2.69
CA MET A 127 -2.05 4.31 -1.95
C MET A 127 -3.16 3.29 -1.75
N SER A 128 -4.42 3.74 -1.74
CA SER A 128 -5.61 2.92 -1.50
C SER A 128 -6.23 2.37 -2.79
N CYS A 129 -6.06 3.06 -3.93
CA CYS A 129 -6.69 2.67 -5.20
C CYS A 129 -5.75 2.05 -6.22
N THR A 130 -4.45 1.93 -5.92
CA THR A 130 -3.43 1.37 -6.82
C THR A 130 -2.78 0.10 -6.26
N GLU A 131 -2.23 -0.72 -7.16
CA GLU A 131 -1.75 -2.06 -6.85
C GLU A 131 -0.23 -2.18 -6.94
N THR A 132 0.36 -3.13 -6.21
CA THR A 132 1.79 -3.47 -6.32
C THR A 132 2.03 -4.39 -7.52
N ILE A 133 2.00 -3.83 -8.73
CA ILE A 133 2.03 -4.55 -10.01
C ILE A 133 3.08 -5.67 -10.04
N PHE A 134 4.35 -5.35 -9.79
CA PHE A 134 5.44 -6.31 -9.92
C PHE A 134 5.46 -7.36 -8.82
N TYR A 135 5.08 -6.98 -7.59
CA TYR A 135 4.96 -7.93 -6.48
C TYR A 135 3.82 -8.92 -6.70
N THR A 136 2.65 -8.44 -7.12
CA THR A 136 1.48 -9.27 -7.41
C THR A 136 1.76 -10.23 -8.57
N MET A 137 2.40 -9.76 -9.64
CA MET A 137 2.76 -10.61 -10.78
C MET A 137 3.87 -11.62 -10.47
N SER A 138 4.80 -11.33 -9.55
CA SER A 138 5.91 -12.24 -9.23
C SER A 138 5.55 -13.24 -8.13
N VAL A 139 4.90 -12.79 -7.06
CA VAL A 139 4.63 -13.62 -5.86
C VAL A 139 3.23 -14.23 -5.92
N TYR A 140 2.20 -13.42 -6.18
CA TYR A 140 0.82 -13.91 -6.10
C TYR A 140 0.50 -14.81 -7.28
N PHE A 141 0.90 -14.43 -8.49
CA PHE A 141 0.68 -15.25 -9.68
C PHE A 141 1.46 -16.57 -9.62
N MET A 142 2.68 -16.57 -9.07
CA MET A 142 3.44 -17.80 -8.84
C MET A 142 2.70 -18.73 -7.87
N THR A 143 2.24 -18.18 -6.73
CA THR A 143 1.50 -18.94 -5.71
C THR A 143 0.17 -19.48 -6.25
N ALA A 144 -0.54 -18.66 -7.02
CA ALA A 144 -1.81 -19.01 -7.67
C ALA A 144 -1.65 -19.77 -8.99
N LYS A 145 -0.42 -20.08 -9.42
CA LYS A 145 -0.07 -20.78 -10.68
C LYS A 145 -0.68 -20.14 -11.93
N VAL A 146 -0.76 -18.81 -11.97
CA VAL A 146 -1.25 -18.05 -13.13
C VAL A 146 -0.19 -18.02 -14.22
N GLN A 147 -0.50 -18.57 -15.39
CA GLN A 147 0.43 -18.66 -16.52
C GLN A 147 0.16 -17.66 -17.65
N LYS A 148 -1.05 -17.09 -17.74
CA LYS A 148 -1.45 -16.17 -18.81
C LYS A 148 -1.33 -14.72 -18.35
N THR A 149 -0.17 -14.09 -18.59
CA THR A 149 0.14 -12.73 -18.11
C THR A 149 0.23 -11.67 -19.19
N ARG A 150 0.00 -12.03 -20.46
CA ARG A 150 0.22 -11.20 -21.66
C ARG A 150 -0.32 -9.77 -21.53
N TYR A 151 -1.53 -9.60 -20.98
CA TYR A 151 -2.19 -8.30 -20.85
C TYR A 151 -2.14 -7.73 -19.43
N THR A 152 -1.64 -8.49 -18.45
CA THR A 152 -1.66 -8.10 -17.05
C THR A 152 -0.84 -6.84 -16.80
N LEU A 153 0.41 -6.80 -17.30
CA LEU A 153 1.29 -5.67 -17.04
C LEU A 153 0.74 -4.36 -17.63
N ALA A 154 0.35 -4.38 -18.90
CA ALA A 154 -0.20 -3.20 -19.57
C ALA A 154 -1.51 -2.74 -18.92
N GLY A 155 -2.41 -3.68 -18.59
CA GLY A 155 -3.66 -3.36 -17.91
C GLY A 155 -3.44 -2.79 -16.50
N ALA A 156 -2.51 -3.36 -15.73
CA ALA A 156 -2.19 -2.89 -14.39
C ALA A 156 -1.51 -1.52 -14.38
N LEU A 157 -0.58 -1.26 -15.33
CA LEU A 157 0.03 0.05 -15.50
C LEU A 157 -1.01 1.10 -15.89
N PHE A 158 -1.92 0.76 -16.81
CA PHE A 158 -3.01 1.65 -17.21
C PHE A 158 -3.95 1.95 -16.04
N ALA A 159 -4.40 0.93 -15.31
CA ALA A 159 -5.25 1.11 -14.12
C ALA A 159 -4.56 1.96 -13.04
N THR A 160 -3.27 1.75 -12.82
CA THR A 160 -2.46 2.55 -11.87
C THR A 160 -2.35 4.00 -12.32
N LEU A 161 -2.12 4.25 -13.60
CA LEU A 161 -2.09 5.60 -14.17
C LEU A 161 -3.44 6.32 -13.98
N ILE A 162 -4.55 5.67 -14.34
CA ILE A 162 -5.90 6.24 -14.18
C ILE A 162 -6.22 6.48 -12.70
N GLY A 163 -5.87 5.54 -11.82
CA GLY A 163 -6.03 5.71 -10.37
C GLY A 163 -5.23 6.89 -9.82
N THR A 164 -4.02 7.10 -10.32
CA THR A 164 -3.18 8.25 -9.95
C THR A 164 -3.80 9.57 -10.42
N ILE A 165 -4.27 9.62 -11.67
CA ILE A 165 -4.95 10.81 -12.23
C ILE A 165 -6.24 11.10 -11.44
N ALA A 166 -7.05 10.08 -11.17
CA ALA A 166 -8.26 10.23 -10.37
C ALA A 166 -7.96 10.73 -8.95
N SER A 167 -6.86 10.28 -8.34
CA SER A 167 -6.42 10.74 -7.02
C SER A 167 -6.12 12.24 -7.01
N VAL A 168 -5.46 12.75 -8.05
CA VAL A 168 -5.19 14.19 -8.22
C VAL A 168 -6.48 14.97 -8.38
N ILE A 169 -7.36 14.54 -9.29
CA ILE A 169 -8.62 15.23 -9.57
C ILE A 169 -9.50 15.29 -8.30
N LEU A 170 -9.63 14.17 -7.59
CA LEU A 170 -10.42 14.13 -6.35
C LEU A 170 -9.83 15.02 -5.26
N ALA A 171 -8.50 15.01 -5.09
CA ALA A 171 -7.83 15.87 -4.12
C ALA A 171 -7.92 17.36 -4.46
N GLN A 172 -8.17 17.73 -5.72
CA GLN A 172 -8.43 19.13 -6.11
C GLN A 172 -9.85 19.59 -5.82
N ILE A 173 -10.81 18.66 -5.79
CA ILE A 173 -12.24 18.96 -5.59
C ILE A 173 -12.59 19.01 -4.10
N MET A 174 -11.83 18.30 -3.27
CA MET A 174 -11.98 18.24 -1.81
C MET A 174 -11.34 19.45 -1.12
#